data_AF-A0A1G9N0H8-F1
#
_entry.id   AF-A0A1G9N0H8-F1
#
_cell.length_a   1.000
_cell.length_b   1.000
_cell.length_c   1.000
_cell.angle_alpha   90.00
_cell.angle_beta   90.00
_cell.angle_gamma   90.00
#
_symmetry.space_group_name_H-M   'P 1'
#
loop_
_entity.id
_entity.type
_entity.pdbx_description
1 polymer ?
#
loop_
_entity_poly.entity_id
_entity_poly.type
_entity_poly.pdbx_seq_one_letter_code
_entity_poly.pdbx_strand_id
1 'polypeptide(L)'
;MHVSQNLISGKRKYLSALILLFISVICVAFGMAGDDDFDIARREVLLRRIGHELLLQSGDSTSRVLPVNKIAENEYQIRFENNLTFQPDSLVNTTRRLLAKDPLAGDYVVNVLNCSNASVAFAYAISKNEKNTIVACSGREQPTACYMINIRFEPRGILIAKNGYLLGSLPFLAFVGFIFLRSAKPRKGIADIQSTSIFSLGPVLFDAKNRNLLINGKTIDLTGTETRVLLIFALSPNETIERSRLQKEIWEDEGVIVGRSLDMFISKLRKKLEFDPNIKIVVVRGKGYKLEISS
;
A
#
# COMPACT_ATOMS: atom_id res chain seq x y z
N MET A 1 17.03 18.71 -41.94
CA MET A 1 15.88 19.52 -41.46
C MET A 1 14.81 18.58 -40.94
N HIS A 2 14.37 18.81 -39.69
CA HIS A 2 13.20 18.30 -38.95
C HIS A 2 12.66 16.87 -39.21
N VAL A 3 12.63 16.03 -38.16
CA VAL A 3 11.39 15.49 -37.53
C VAL A 3 11.81 14.64 -36.32
N SER A 4 11.62 15.14 -35.10
CA SER A 4 11.48 14.33 -33.88
C SER A 4 10.97 15.21 -32.73
N GLN A 5 9.68 15.55 -32.76
CA GLN A 5 8.99 16.26 -31.67
C GLN A 5 7.90 15.41 -30.99
N ASN A 6 7.70 14.14 -31.37
CA ASN A 6 6.52 13.37 -30.95
C ASN A 6 6.70 12.44 -29.73
N LEU A 7 7.91 12.23 -29.21
CA LEU A 7 8.14 11.25 -28.14
C LEU A 7 7.91 11.78 -26.71
N ILE A 8 7.91 13.10 -26.50
CA ILE A 8 7.72 13.73 -25.18
C ILE A 8 6.22 13.87 -24.83
N SER A 9 5.35 13.92 -25.84
CA SER A 9 3.89 14.02 -25.69
C SER A 9 3.27 12.76 -25.05
N GLY A 10 3.80 11.57 -25.36
CA GLY A 10 3.29 10.30 -24.83
C GLY A 10 3.48 10.16 -23.32
N LYS A 11 4.71 10.39 -22.81
CA LYS A 11 5.01 10.24 -21.38
C LYS A 11 4.23 11.19 -20.47
N ARG A 12 3.96 12.42 -20.93
CA ARG A 12 3.17 13.41 -20.19
C ARG A 12 1.69 13.04 -20.11
N LYS A 13 1.15 12.40 -21.16
CA LYS A 13 -0.21 11.84 -21.18
C LYS A 13 -0.36 10.66 -20.22
N TYR A 14 0.62 9.76 -20.14
CA TYR A 14 0.60 8.65 -19.18
C TYR A 14 0.68 9.13 -17.73
N LEU A 15 1.50 10.13 -17.43
CA LEU A 15 1.59 10.70 -16.08
C LEU A 15 0.29 11.41 -15.68
N SER A 16 -0.32 12.17 -16.60
CA SER A 16 -1.63 12.80 -16.40
C SER A 16 -2.73 11.76 -16.17
N ALA A 17 -2.73 10.65 -16.92
CA ALA A 17 -3.69 9.57 -16.74
C ALA A 17 -3.53 8.88 -15.38
N LEU A 18 -2.29 8.70 -14.90
CA LEU A 18 -2.02 8.08 -13.60
C LEU A 18 -2.46 8.97 -12.43
N ILE A 19 -2.26 10.28 -12.54
CA ILE A 19 -2.73 11.27 -11.56
C ILE A 19 -4.26 11.30 -11.52
N LEU A 20 -4.93 11.31 -12.69
CA LEU A 20 -6.39 11.25 -12.77
C LEU A 20 -6.95 9.95 -12.18
N LEU A 21 -6.26 8.82 -12.39
CA LEU A 21 -6.64 7.55 -11.79
C LEU A 21 -6.53 7.58 -10.26
N PHE A 22 -5.44 8.14 -9.72
CA PHE A 22 -5.27 8.35 -8.28
C PHE A 22 -6.33 9.27 -7.69
N ILE A 23 -6.63 10.39 -8.36
CA ILE A 23 -7.69 11.31 -7.94
C ILE A 23 -9.04 10.59 -7.95
N SER A 24 -9.32 9.75 -8.95
CA SER A 24 -10.57 8.98 -8.99
C SER A 24 -10.68 7.99 -7.83
N VAL A 25 -9.59 7.28 -7.47
CA VAL A 25 -9.58 6.33 -6.35
C VAL A 25 -9.77 7.06 -5.02
N ILE A 26 -9.13 8.23 -4.87
CA ILE A 26 -9.29 9.09 -3.69
C ILE A 26 -10.73 9.61 -3.61
N CYS A 27 -11.31 10.11 -4.72
CA CYS A 27 -12.70 10.56 -4.76
C CYS A 27 -13.70 9.44 -4.45
N VAL A 28 -13.46 8.20 -4.91
CA VAL A 28 -14.30 7.05 -4.55
C VAL A 28 -14.17 6.71 -3.07
N ALA A 29 -12.95 6.73 -2.51
CA ALA A 29 -12.73 6.45 -1.09
C ALA A 29 -13.38 7.51 -0.17
N PHE A 30 -13.26 8.80 -0.53
CA PHE A 30 -13.91 9.89 0.21
C PHE A 30 -15.42 9.95 -0.03
N GLY A 31 -15.91 9.50 -1.19
CA GLY A 31 -17.34 9.39 -1.49
C GLY A 31 -18.07 8.32 -0.66
N MET A 32 -17.37 7.29 -0.18
CA MET A 32 -17.96 6.24 0.66
C MET A 32 -18.05 6.62 2.14
N ALA A 33 -17.10 7.41 2.66
CA ALA A 33 -17.07 7.77 4.08
C ALA A 33 -18.19 8.72 4.52
N GLY A 34 -18.77 9.49 3.60
CA GLY A 34 -19.86 10.42 3.91
C GLY A 34 -21.24 9.76 4.03
N ASP A 35 -21.45 8.60 3.40
CA ASP A 35 -22.74 7.89 3.40
C ASP A 35 -22.95 7.13 4.73
N ASP A 36 -21.88 6.55 5.26
CA ASP A 36 -21.92 5.73 6.49
C ASP A 36 -22.36 6.52 7.73
N ASP A 37 -21.92 7.78 7.90
CA ASP A 37 -22.27 8.61 9.07
C ASP A 37 -23.77 8.97 9.10
N PHE A 38 -24.32 9.34 7.93
CA PHE A 38 -25.73 9.63 7.80
C PHE A 38 -26.60 8.39 8.03
N ASP A 39 -26.19 7.23 7.50
CA ASP A 39 -26.92 5.98 7.70
C ASP A 39 -26.87 5.49 9.16
N ILE A 40 -25.77 5.72 9.87
CA ILE A 40 -25.67 5.47 11.32
C ILE A 40 -26.65 6.36 12.08
N ALA A 41 -26.71 7.65 11.78
CA ALA A 41 -27.67 8.57 12.41
C ALA A 41 -29.12 8.16 12.10
N ARG A 42 -29.41 7.77 10.85
CA ARG A 42 -30.72 7.27 10.42
C ARG A 42 -31.11 5.98 11.14
N ARG A 43 -30.18 5.07 11.37
CA ARG A 43 -30.39 3.85 12.19
C ARG A 43 -30.82 4.20 13.61
N GLU A 44 -30.17 5.16 14.26
CA GLU A 44 -30.57 5.57 15.61
C GLU A 44 -32.04 6.04 15.64
N VAL A 45 -32.47 6.81 14.64
CA VAL A 45 -33.86 7.25 14.50
C VAL A 45 -34.82 6.05 14.35
N LEU A 46 -34.46 5.04 13.56
CA LEU A 46 -35.25 3.81 13.42
C LEU A 46 -35.35 3.03 14.73
N LEU A 47 -34.26 2.92 15.49
CA LEU A 47 -34.24 2.28 16.81
C LEU A 47 -35.15 3.01 17.80
N ARG A 48 -35.11 4.35 17.83
CA ARG A 48 -36.04 5.15 18.64
C ARG A 48 -37.49 4.94 18.23
N ARG A 49 -37.75 4.82 16.92
CA ARG A 49 -39.09 4.55 16.39
C ARG A 49 -39.62 3.16 16.79
N ILE A 50 -38.76 2.15 16.88
CA ILE A 50 -39.13 0.83 17.43
C ILE A 50 -39.65 0.96 18.86
N GLY A 51 -38.89 1.65 19.72
CA GLY A 51 -39.32 1.90 21.09
C GLY A 51 -40.64 2.69 21.17
N HIS A 52 -40.79 3.71 20.33
CA HIS A 52 -41.99 4.52 20.29
C HIS A 52 -43.23 3.72 19.91
N GLU A 53 -43.15 2.90 18.85
CA GLU A 53 -44.29 2.07 18.45
C GLU A 53 -44.62 0.99 19.47
N LEU A 54 -43.61 0.47 20.19
CA LEU A 54 -43.83 -0.48 21.28
C LEU A 54 -44.61 0.16 22.45
N LEU A 55 -44.29 1.40 22.82
CA LEU A 55 -45.05 2.16 23.82
C LEU A 55 -46.49 2.40 23.34
N LEU A 56 -46.69 2.81 22.09
CA LEU A 56 -48.04 2.99 21.56
C LEU A 56 -48.85 1.69 21.57
N GLN A 57 -48.22 0.56 21.24
CA GLN A 57 -48.86 -0.77 21.27
C GLN A 57 -49.21 -1.22 22.68
N SER A 58 -48.48 -0.76 23.71
CA SER A 58 -48.81 -1.02 25.11
C SER A 58 -49.84 -0.04 25.69
N GLY A 59 -50.35 0.90 24.88
CA GLY A 59 -51.29 1.93 25.29
C GLY A 59 -50.63 3.17 25.91
N ASP A 60 -49.31 3.27 25.89
CA ASP A 60 -48.56 4.40 26.42
C ASP A 60 -48.18 5.40 25.32
N SER A 61 -48.87 6.54 25.32
CA SER A 61 -48.61 7.65 24.38
C SER A 61 -47.78 8.77 24.98
N THR A 62 -47.37 8.65 26.24
CA THR A 62 -46.80 9.75 27.04
C THR A 62 -45.35 9.52 27.42
N SER A 63 -44.97 8.27 27.73
CA SER A 63 -43.61 7.95 28.14
C SER A 63 -42.62 8.19 27.01
N ARG A 64 -41.41 8.61 27.40
CA ARG A 64 -40.34 8.84 26.43
C ARG A 64 -39.53 7.57 26.20
N VAL A 65 -39.09 7.42 24.96
CA VAL A 65 -37.92 6.59 24.62
C VAL A 65 -36.68 7.41 24.95
N LEU A 66 -35.89 6.93 25.91
CA LEU A 66 -34.65 7.56 26.33
C LEU A 66 -33.61 7.53 25.19
N PRO A 67 -32.53 8.33 25.25
CA PRO A 67 -31.46 8.28 24.26
C PRO A 67 -30.97 6.85 24.00
N VAL A 68 -30.86 6.49 22.72
CA VAL A 68 -30.36 5.17 22.32
C VAL A 68 -28.86 5.15 22.54
N ASN A 69 -28.38 4.21 23.32
CA ASN A 69 -26.97 4.08 23.63
C ASN A 69 -26.33 3.00 22.77
N LYS A 70 -25.18 3.30 22.18
CA LYS A 70 -24.33 2.30 21.54
C LYS A 70 -23.44 1.65 22.61
N ILE A 71 -23.71 0.38 22.93
CA ILE A 71 -23.01 -0.36 23.99
C ILE A 71 -21.87 -1.24 23.46
N ALA A 72 -21.88 -1.53 22.16
CA ALA A 72 -20.76 -2.13 21.43
C ALA A 72 -20.77 -1.67 19.96
N GLU A 73 -19.77 -2.06 19.17
CA GLU A 73 -19.60 -1.63 17.78
C GLU A 73 -20.86 -1.82 16.90
N ASN A 74 -21.60 -2.90 17.13
CA ASN A 74 -22.84 -3.23 16.41
C ASN A 74 -24.01 -3.54 17.35
N GLU A 75 -23.97 -3.04 18.59
CA GLU A 75 -25.02 -3.29 19.57
C GLU A 75 -25.55 -1.98 20.17
N TYR A 76 -26.87 -1.83 20.10
CA TYR A 76 -27.58 -0.65 20.55
C TYR A 76 -28.59 -1.02 21.61
N GLN A 77 -28.77 -0.14 22.59
CA GLN A 77 -29.71 -0.31 23.68
C GLN A 77 -30.78 0.77 23.64
N ILE A 78 -32.04 0.34 23.65
CA ILE A 78 -33.23 1.17 23.79
C ILE A 78 -33.71 1.06 25.24
N ARG A 79 -33.99 2.22 25.85
CA ARG A 79 -34.50 2.32 27.22
C ARG A 79 -35.75 3.19 27.23
N PHE A 80 -36.59 2.96 28.23
CA PHE A 80 -37.86 3.65 28.41
C PHE A 80 -37.85 4.42 29.72
N GLU A 81 -38.61 5.51 29.77
CA GLU A 81 -38.78 6.33 30.98
C GLU A 81 -39.53 5.57 32.08
N ASN A 82 -40.58 4.84 31.70
CA ASN A 82 -41.45 4.09 32.61
C ASN A 82 -41.45 2.59 32.28
N ASN A 83 -42.00 1.79 33.20
CA ASN A 83 -42.24 0.37 32.98
C ASN A 83 -43.23 0.17 31.83
N LEU A 84 -43.09 -0.93 31.09
CA LEU A 84 -43.98 -1.27 29.98
C LEU A 84 -44.37 -2.76 29.99
N THR A 85 -45.55 -3.05 29.45
CA THR A 85 -45.95 -4.37 28.92
C THR A 85 -45.69 -4.41 27.42
N PHE A 86 -45.49 -5.59 26.84
CA PHE A 86 -45.45 -5.73 25.39
C PHE A 86 -45.81 -7.15 24.93
N GLN A 87 -46.26 -7.26 23.69
CA GLN A 87 -46.42 -8.52 23.00
C GLN A 87 -45.17 -8.84 22.15
N PRO A 88 -44.56 -10.03 22.30
CA PRO A 88 -43.42 -10.47 21.51
C PRO A 88 -43.63 -10.33 19.99
N ASP A 89 -44.80 -10.71 19.48
CA ASP A 89 -45.10 -10.63 18.05
C ASP A 89 -45.12 -9.19 17.55
N SER A 90 -45.63 -8.26 18.36
CA SER A 90 -45.63 -6.84 18.05
C SER A 90 -44.21 -6.28 17.98
N LEU A 91 -43.33 -6.66 18.91
CA LEU A 91 -41.91 -6.28 18.85
C LEU A 91 -41.23 -6.85 17.61
N VAL A 92 -41.40 -8.15 17.33
CA VAL A 92 -40.82 -8.83 16.15
C VAL A 92 -41.27 -8.18 14.84
N ASN A 93 -42.56 -7.90 14.69
CA ASN A 93 -43.12 -7.28 13.49
C ASN A 93 -42.65 -5.83 13.33
N THR A 94 -42.62 -5.07 14.43
CA THR A 94 -42.14 -3.68 14.43
C THR A 94 -40.67 -3.61 14.03
N THR A 95 -39.79 -4.44 14.60
CA THR A 95 -38.37 -4.44 14.23
C THR A 95 -38.16 -4.87 12.79
N ARG A 96 -38.80 -5.97 12.35
CA ARG A 96 -38.67 -6.46 10.96
C ARG A 96 -39.08 -5.39 9.95
N ARG A 97 -40.21 -4.71 10.18
CA ARG A 97 -40.73 -3.68 9.29
C ARG A 97 -39.86 -2.40 9.28
N LEU A 98 -39.36 -1.98 10.43
CA LEU A 98 -38.57 -0.74 10.55
C LEU A 98 -37.13 -0.94 10.11
N LEU A 99 -36.48 -2.04 10.51
CA LEU A 99 -35.10 -2.35 10.15
C LEU A 99 -34.94 -2.78 8.69
N ALA A 100 -36.02 -3.25 8.02
CA ALA A 100 -35.99 -3.42 6.57
C ALA A 100 -35.72 -2.12 5.78
N LYS A 101 -35.92 -0.95 6.42
CA LYS A 101 -35.63 0.38 5.84
C LYS A 101 -34.20 0.86 6.10
N ASP A 102 -33.47 0.16 6.97
CA ASP A 102 -32.08 0.48 7.29
C ASP A 102 -31.17 -0.17 6.24
N PRO A 103 -30.49 0.62 5.38
CA PRO A 103 -29.62 0.08 4.35
C PRO A 103 -28.49 -0.74 4.96
N LEU A 104 -28.09 -0.49 6.20
CA LEU A 104 -27.03 -1.18 6.94
C LEU A 104 -27.52 -2.41 7.72
N ALA A 105 -28.84 -2.68 7.81
CA ALA A 105 -29.37 -3.80 8.60
C ALA A 105 -29.11 -5.14 7.92
N GLY A 106 -28.20 -5.93 8.48
CA GLY A 106 -27.99 -7.34 8.13
C GLY A 106 -28.91 -8.25 8.94
N ASP A 107 -28.42 -9.44 9.26
CA ASP A 107 -29.03 -10.28 10.28
C ASP A 107 -28.89 -9.59 11.65
N TYR A 108 -29.82 -9.84 12.56
CA TYR A 108 -29.79 -9.21 13.88
C TYR A 108 -30.43 -10.07 14.95
N VAL A 109 -29.98 -9.86 16.19
CA VAL A 109 -30.54 -10.48 17.40
C VAL A 109 -31.09 -9.39 18.29
N VAL A 110 -32.28 -9.62 18.82
CA VAL A 110 -32.93 -8.72 19.78
C VAL A 110 -33.06 -9.45 21.11
N ASN A 111 -32.55 -8.81 22.16
CA ASN A 111 -32.67 -9.28 23.54
C ASN A 111 -33.42 -8.23 24.36
N VAL A 112 -34.51 -8.64 24.99
CA VAL A 112 -35.22 -7.85 26.00
C VAL A 112 -34.73 -8.30 27.37
N LEU A 113 -34.15 -7.37 28.12
CA LEU A 113 -33.49 -7.59 29.39
C LEU A 113 -34.28 -6.94 30.53
N ASN A 114 -34.32 -7.59 31.70
CA ASN A 114 -34.80 -6.96 32.92
C ASN A 114 -33.81 -5.90 33.41
N CYS A 115 -34.29 -4.71 33.82
CA CYS A 115 -33.42 -3.63 34.29
C CYS A 115 -32.57 -4.00 35.51
N SER A 116 -33.11 -4.80 36.44
CA SER A 116 -32.48 -5.02 37.76
C SER A 116 -31.27 -5.96 37.72
N ASN A 117 -31.29 -6.98 36.85
CA ASN A 117 -30.30 -8.05 36.85
C ASN A 117 -29.77 -8.38 35.44
N ALA A 118 -30.20 -7.63 34.42
CA ALA A 118 -29.88 -7.87 33.02
C ALA A 118 -30.18 -9.29 32.52
N SER A 119 -31.09 -10.02 33.19
CA SER A 119 -31.52 -11.34 32.71
C SER A 119 -32.41 -11.20 31.48
N VAL A 120 -32.28 -12.13 30.54
CA VAL A 120 -33.07 -12.14 29.31
C VAL A 120 -34.51 -12.53 29.63
N ALA A 121 -35.44 -11.60 29.45
CA ALA A 121 -36.88 -11.83 29.55
C ALA A 121 -37.45 -12.41 28.25
N PHE A 122 -36.94 -11.93 27.10
CA PHE A 122 -37.37 -12.38 25.78
C PHE A 122 -36.24 -12.18 24.77
N ALA A 123 -36.10 -13.06 23.78
CA ALA A 123 -35.11 -12.91 22.71
C ALA A 123 -35.57 -13.56 21.40
N TYR A 124 -35.07 -13.03 20.29
CA TYR A 124 -35.25 -13.60 18.95
C TYR A 124 -34.13 -13.19 18.01
N ALA A 125 -33.96 -13.95 16.94
CA ALA A 125 -32.99 -13.69 15.87
C ALA A 125 -33.72 -13.61 14.53
N ILE A 126 -33.39 -12.60 13.73
CA ILE A 126 -33.90 -12.41 12.37
C ILE A 126 -32.72 -12.52 11.40
N SER A 127 -32.89 -13.35 10.38
CA SER A 127 -31.90 -13.52 9.31
C SER A 127 -32.54 -13.31 7.95
N LYS A 128 -31.75 -12.89 6.95
CA LYS A 128 -32.17 -12.94 5.54
C LYS A 128 -32.48 -14.37 5.08
N ASN A 129 -31.84 -15.36 5.70
CA ASN A 129 -32.18 -16.76 5.50
C ASN A 129 -33.26 -17.16 6.52
N GLU A 130 -34.51 -17.30 6.07
CA GLU A 130 -35.64 -17.62 6.96
C GLU A 130 -35.45 -18.89 7.78
N LYS A 131 -34.60 -19.84 7.34
CA LYS A 131 -34.26 -21.05 8.13
C LYS A 131 -33.47 -20.74 9.40
N ASN A 132 -32.79 -19.59 9.44
CA ASN A 132 -31.99 -19.13 10.58
C ASN A 132 -32.77 -18.12 11.45
N THR A 133 -34.00 -17.77 11.07
CA THR A 133 -34.89 -16.94 11.89
C THR A 133 -35.40 -17.76 13.06
N ILE A 134 -35.24 -17.26 14.28
CA ILE A 134 -35.66 -17.92 15.52
C ILE A 134 -36.52 -16.93 16.31
N VAL A 135 -37.80 -17.24 16.45
CA VAL A 135 -38.74 -16.48 17.29
C VAL A 135 -39.38 -17.44 18.28
N ALA A 136 -39.19 -17.19 19.57
CA ALA A 136 -39.79 -17.96 20.65
C ALA A 136 -40.97 -17.18 21.26
N CYS A 137 -41.74 -17.84 22.14
CA CYS A 137 -42.72 -17.18 23.01
C CYS A 137 -43.81 -16.33 22.32
N SER A 138 -44.09 -16.56 21.03
CA SER A 138 -45.20 -15.93 20.31
C SER A 138 -46.54 -16.13 21.02
N GLY A 139 -47.38 -15.11 20.97
CA GLY A 139 -48.71 -15.06 21.60
C GLY A 139 -48.71 -14.83 23.12
N ARG A 140 -47.55 -14.64 23.76
CA ARG A 140 -47.47 -14.44 25.23
C ARG A 140 -47.18 -12.99 25.57
N GLU A 141 -48.14 -12.31 26.19
CA GLU A 141 -47.92 -10.96 26.70
C GLU A 141 -46.93 -10.96 27.87
N GLN A 142 -45.98 -10.03 27.86
CA GLN A 142 -45.02 -9.84 28.94
C GLN A 142 -45.63 -8.96 30.04
N PRO A 143 -45.38 -9.25 31.33
CA PRO A 143 -45.94 -8.44 32.41
C PRO A 143 -45.39 -7.01 32.39
N THR A 144 -46.10 -6.06 32.99
CA THR A 144 -45.60 -4.69 33.12
C THR A 144 -44.38 -4.65 34.03
N ALA A 145 -43.21 -4.35 33.48
CA ALA A 145 -41.95 -4.25 34.24
C ALA A 145 -40.95 -3.30 33.57
N CYS A 146 -39.80 -3.09 34.22
CA CYS A 146 -38.70 -2.33 33.63
C CYS A 146 -37.90 -3.22 32.68
N TYR A 147 -37.98 -2.89 31.39
CA TYR A 147 -37.26 -3.59 30.33
C TYR A 147 -36.28 -2.68 29.58
N MET A 148 -35.21 -3.28 29.09
CA MET A 148 -34.27 -2.67 28.14
C MET A 148 -34.19 -3.57 26.91
N ILE A 149 -34.10 -2.98 25.72
CA ILE A 149 -34.03 -3.74 24.48
C ILE A 149 -32.65 -3.54 23.87
N ASN A 150 -31.87 -4.61 23.81
CA ASN A 150 -30.62 -4.63 23.10
C ASN A 150 -30.84 -5.20 21.69
N ILE A 151 -30.38 -4.49 20.67
CA ILE A 151 -30.38 -4.93 19.28
C ILE A 151 -28.94 -5.03 18.82
N ARG A 152 -28.49 -6.26 18.56
CA ARG A 152 -27.17 -6.57 18.02
C ARG A 152 -27.30 -6.91 16.54
N PHE A 153 -26.64 -6.13 15.70
CA PHE A 153 -26.54 -6.41 14.28
C PHE A 153 -25.35 -7.34 14.03
N GLU A 154 -25.54 -8.31 13.14
CA GLU A 154 -24.41 -9.03 12.58
C GLU A 154 -23.49 -7.99 11.93
N PRO A 155 -22.19 -8.00 12.24
CA PRO A 155 -21.25 -7.14 11.55
C PRO A 155 -21.37 -7.50 10.07
N ARG A 156 -21.94 -6.58 9.30
CA ARG A 156 -21.63 -6.57 7.88
C ARG A 156 -20.14 -6.37 7.88
N GLY A 157 -19.42 -7.42 7.50
CA GLY A 157 -18.11 -7.22 6.93
C GLY A 157 -18.38 -6.21 5.82
N ILE A 158 -18.16 -4.93 6.11
CA ILE A 158 -17.66 -4.05 5.08
C ILE A 158 -16.55 -4.92 4.53
N LEU A 159 -16.68 -5.27 3.27
CA LEU A 159 -15.50 -5.52 2.47
C LEU A 159 -14.69 -4.19 2.46
N ILE A 160 -14.27 -3.69 3.63
CA ILE A 160 -12.85 -3.65 3.95
C ILE A 160 -12.43 -5.09 3.68
N ALA A 161 -12.26 -5.37 2.38
CA ALA A 161 -11.31 -6.31 1.89
C ALA A 161 -10.20 -6.20 2.90
N LYS A 162 -9.97 -7.29 3.63
CA LYS A 162 -8.74 -7.55 4.38
C LYS A 162 -7.66 -6.75 3.64
N ASN A 163 -7.35 -5.55 4.13
CA ASN A 163 -6.95 -4.48 3.20
C ASN A 163 -5.49 -4.61 2.85
N GLY A 164 -4.93 -5.82 2.92
CA GLY A 164 -3.68 -6.20 2.28
C GLY A 164 -3.75 -6.14 0.76
N TYR A 165 -4.93 -6.00 0.12
CA TYR A 165 -5.01 -5.74 -1.32
C TYR A 165 -5.08 -4.24 -1.68
N LEU A 166 -5.74 -3.35 -0.92
CA LEU A 166 -5.61 -1.91 -1.17
C LEU A 166 -4.29 -1.34 -0.58
N LEU A 167 -3.83 -1.81 0.59
CA LEU A 167 -2.45 -1.62 1.07
C LEU A 167 -1.44 -2.48 0.31
N GLY A 168 -1.85 -3.42 -0.54
CA GLY A 168 -0.97 -4.16 -1.45
C GLY A 168 -0.84 -3.49 -2.81
N SER A 169 -1.90 -2.79 -3.25
CA SER A 169 -1.91 -1.98 -4.46
C SER A 169 -1.13 -0.67 -4.30
N LEU A 170 -1.10 -0.08 -3.10
CA LEU A 170 -0.28 1.09 -2.78
C LEU A 170 1.24 0.82 -2.94
N PRO A 171 1.84 -0.26 -2.42
CA PRO A 171 3.21 -0.63 -2.68
C PRO A 171 3.39 -1.16 -4.11
N PHE A 172 2.39 -1.73 -4.78
CA PHE A 172 2.51 -2.11 -6.19
C PHE A 172 2.51 -0.86 -7.12
N LEU A 173 1.67 0.14 -6.85
CA LEU A 173 1.68 1.45 -7.52
C LEU A 173 2.89 2.29 -7.12
N ALA A 174 3.35 2.20 -5.87
CA ALA A 174 4.61 2.80 -5.45
C ALA A 174 5.80 2.03 -6.01
N PHE A 175 5.72 0.73 -6.29
CA PHE A 175 6.77 -0.07 -6.92
C PHE A 175 6.81 0.11 -8.43
N VAL A 176 5.65 0.18 -9.10
CA VAL A 176 5.53 0.59 -10.51
C VAL A 176 5.92 2.05 -10.65
N GLY A 177 5.45 2.92 -9.75
CA GLY A 177 5.86 4.31 -9.62
C GLY A 177 7.35 4.44 -9.36
N PHE A 178 7.94 3.62 -8.48
CA PHE A 178 9.38 3.56 -8.18
C PHE A 178 10.19 2.88 -9.30
N ILE A 179 9.61 2.00 -10.12
CA ILE A 179 10.23 1.47 -11.34
C ILE A 179 10.23 2.55 -12.42
N PHE A 180 9.15 3.31 -12.58
CA PHE A 180 9.11 4.45 -13.51
C PHE A 180 9.93 5.65 -13.00
N LEU A 181 9.97 5.91 -11.69
CA LEU A 181 10.80 6.92 -11.02
C LEU A 181 12.25 6.44 -10.83
N ARG A 182 12.56 5.14 -10.81
CA ARG A 182 13.95 4.63 -10.97
C ARG A 182 14.38 4.58 -12.43
N SER A 183 13.45 4.46 -13.38
CA SER A 183 13.75 4.75 -14.78
C SER A 183 13.99 6.25 -14.99
N ALA A 184 13.50 7.07 -14.06
CA ALA A 184 13.92 8.45 -13.81
C ALA A 184 14.81 8.57 -12.56
N LYS A 185 15.68 7.56 -12.28
CA LYS A 185 17.01 7.96 -11.81
C LYS A 185 17.44 8.95 -12.89
N PRO A 186 17.95 10.13 -12.56
CA PRO A 186 18.81 10.75 -13.52
C PRO A 186 19.81 9.63 -13.83
N ARG A 187 19.70 9.06 -15.04
CA ARG A 187 20.88 9.12 -15.88
C ARG A 187 21.35 10.54 -15.59
N LYS A 188 22.41 10.67 -14.80
CA LYS A 188 23.56 11.35 -15.35
C LYS A 188 23.71 10.79 -16.77
N GLY A 189 22.86 11.23 -17.70
CA GLY A 189 23.38 11.93 -18.82
C GLY A 189 24.27 12.94 -18.12
N ILE A 190 25.57 12.62 -18.08
CA ILE A 190 26.41 13.06 -19.19
C ILE A 190 25.54 13.86 -20.18
N ALA A 191 25.08 15.02 -19.68
CA ALA A 191 24.61 16.10 -20.49
C ALA A 191 25.88 16.43 -21.25
N ASP A 192 25.87 16.01 -22.51
CA ASP A 192 26.87 16.39 -23.48
C ASP A 192 28.33 16.07 -23.09
N ILE A 193 28.73 14.81 -23.31
CA ILE A 193 30.10 14.53 -23.75
C ILE A 193 29.99 14.02 -25.18
N GLN A 194 29.49 14.87 -26.08
CA GLN A 194 30.09 14.88 -27.41
C GLN A 194 31.44 15.59 -27.31
N SER A 195 32.49 14.88 -26.87
CA SER A 195 33.87 15.19 -27.31
C SER A 195 34.98 14.25 -26.83
N THR A 196 34.82 13.38 -25.82
CA THR A 196 36.00 12.64 -25.32
C THR A 196 35.67 11.26 -24.75
N SER A 197 35.68 10.22 -25.61
CA SER A 197 35.75 8.81 -25.19
C SER A 197 37.19 8.29 -25.04
N ILE A 198 38.17 9.20 -25.15
CA ILE A 198 39.60 8.93 -25.08
C ILE A 198 40.14 9.59 -23.81
N PHE A 199 40.76 8.80 -22.94
CA PHE A 199 41.40 9.25 -21.71
C PHE A 199 42.92 9.19 -21.87
N SER A 200 43.61 10.29 -21.53
CA SER A 200 45.07 10.27 -21.44
C SER A 200 45.46 9.82 -20.03
N LEU A 201 46.03 8.64 -19.93
CA LEU A 201 46.62 8.11 -18.70
C LEU A 201 48.13 8.27 -18.87
N GLY A 202 48.69 9.44 -18.54
CA GLY A 202 50.10 9.72 -18.86
C GLY A 202 50.35 9.58 -20.38
N PRO A 203 51.36 8.78 -20.82
CA PRO A 203 51.65 8.55 -22.24
C PRO A 203 50.67 7.61 -22.95
N VAL A 204 49.76 6.97 -22.20
CA VAL A 204 48.82 5.96 -22.71
C VAL A 204 47.49 6.60 -23.05
N LEU A 205 46.99 6.33 -24.26
CA LEU A 205 45.64 6.73 -24.64
C LEU A 205 44.69 5.54 -24.48
N PHE A 206 43.66 5.72 -23.66
CA PHE A 206 42.62 4.75 -23.43
C PHE A 206 41.33 5.16 -24.15
N ASP A 207 40.94 4.42 -25.17
CA ASP A 207 39.66 4.59 -25.86
C ASP A 207 38.61 3.65 -25.27
N ALA A 208 37.74 4.21 -24.43
CA ALA A 208 36.69 3.44 -23.77
C ALA A 208 35.60 2.97 -24.74
N LYS A 209 35.40 3.67 -25.87
CA LYS A 209 34.38 3.34 -26.86
C LYS A 209 34.83 2.19 -27.74
N ASN A 210 36.05 2.27 -28.25
CA ASN A 210 36.64 1.23 -29.10
C ASN A 210 37.28 0.09 -28.29
N ARG A 211 37.34 0.22 -26.96
CA ARG A 211 37.85 -0.77 -26.00
C ARG A 211 39.34 -1.05 -26.14
N ASN A 212 40.14 -0.06 -26.49
CA ASN A 212 41.54 -0.25 -26.85
C ASN A 212 42.46 0.71 -26.08
N LEU A 213 43.70 0.27 -25.82
CA LEU A 213 44.79 1.09 -25.31
C LEU A 213 45.81 1.34 -26.43
N LEU A 214 46.27 2.58 -26.56
CA LEU A 214 47.41 2.93 -27.39
C LEU A 214 48.60 3.23 -26.47
N ILE A 215 49.63 2.38 -26.52
CA ILE A 215 50.87 2.53 -25.75
C ILE A 215 52.04 2.49 -26.73
N ASN A 216 52.84 3.56 -26.80
CA ASN A 216 54.00 3.65 -27.69
C ASN A 216 53.70 3.25 -29.16
N GLY A 217 52.53 3.67 -29.67
CA GLY A 217 52.07 3.36 -31.04
C GLY A 217 51.50 1.95 -31.25
N LYS A 218 51.43 1.10 -30.20
CA LYS A 218 50.81 -0.22 -30.26
C LYS A 218 49.41 -0.19 -29.68
N THR A 219 48.46 -0.78 -30.41
CA THR A 219 47.08 -0.94 -29.97
C THR A 219 46.92 -2.27 -29.23
N ILE A 220 46.35 -2.22 -28.02
CA ILE A 220 46.07 -3.38 -27.17
C ILE A 220 44.57 -3.42 -26.91
N ASP A 221 43.91 -4.48 -27.35
CA ASP A 221 42.47 -4.64 -27.15
C ASP A 221 42.12 -5.04 -25.71
N LEU A 222 41.00 -4.51 -25.21
CA LEU A 222 40.43 -4.81 -23.90
C LEU A 222 39.11 -5.55 -24.04
N THR A 223 38.88 -6.50 -23.13
CA THR A 223 37.55 -7.10 -22.99
C THR A 223 36.56 -6.09 -22.41
N GLY A 224 35.25 -6.34 -22.55
CA GLY A 224 34.22 -5.44 -22.01
C GLY A 224 34.33 -5.23 -20.48
N THR A 225 34.74 -6.26 -19.75
CA THR A 225 34.97 -6.16 -18.29
C THR A 225 36.24 -5.39 -17.99
N GLU A 226 37.35 -5.65 -18.69
CA GLU A 226 38.61 -4.89 -18.51
C GLU A 226 38.43 -3.40 -18.82
N THR A 227 37.69 -3.07 -19.88
CA THR A 227 37.36 -1.68 -20.26
C THR A 227 36.60 -0.99 -19.15
N ARG A 228 35.61 -1.66 -18.55
CA ARG A 228 34.84 -1.11 -17.42
C ARG A 228 35.73 -0.87 -16.20
N VAL A 229 36.53 -1.85 -15.80
CA VAL A 229 37.44 -1.70 -14.65
C VAL A 229 38.41 -0.53 -14.89
N LEU A 230 39.01 -0.44 -16.08
CA LEU A 230 39.95 0.63 -16.38
C LEU A 230 39.26 1.99 -16.50
N LEU A 231 38.02 2.05 -16.98
CA LEU A 231 37.23 3.28 -17.02
C LEU A 231 36.97 3.84 -15.63
N ILE A 232 36.65 2.99 -14.65
CA ILE A 232 36.46 3.43 -13.26
C ILE A 232 37.77 4.07 -12.74
N PHE A 233 38.93 3.46 -13.02
CA PHE A 233 40.22 4.05 -12.66
C PHE A 233 40.56 5.32 -13.43
N ALA A 234 40.22 5.40 -14.72
CA ALA A 234 40.49 6.55 -15.58
C ALA A 234 39.65 7.77 -15.21
N LEU A 235 38.44 7.57 -14.66
CA LEU A 235 37.59 8.63 -14.13
C LEU A 235 38.06 9.17 -12.78
N SER A 236 38.84 8.38 -12.03
CA SER A 236 39.37 8.69 -10.70
C SER A 236 40.88 8.38 -10.64
N PRO A 237 41.72 9.02 -11.46
CA PRO A 237 43.15 8.76 -11.48
C PRO A 237 43.78 9.16 -10.14
N ASN A 238 44.77 8.39 -9.67
CA ASN A 238 45.45 8.60 -8.40
C ASN A 238 44.57 8.53 -7.12
N GLU A 239 43.29 8.14 -7.25
CA GLU A 239 42.40 7.91 -6.11
C GLU A 239 42.35 6.43 -5.70
N THR A 240 42.15 6.17 -4.41
CA THR A 240 41.94 4.80 -3.92
C THR A 240 40.48 4.40 -4.11
N ILE A 241 40.25 3.37 -4.89
CA ILE A 241 38.91 2.81 -5.13
C ILE A 241 38.74 1.56 -4.29
N GLU A 242 37.66 1.54 -3.50
CA GLU A 242 37.34 0.42 -2.63
C GLU A 242 37.09 -0.87 -3.41
N ARG A 243 37.54 -1.99 -2.85
CA ARG A 243 37.33 -3.31 -3.46
C ARG A 243 35.84 -3.55 -3.70
N SER A 244 35.02 -3.38 -2.67
CA SER A 244 33.55 -3.54 -2.69
C SER A 244 32.89 -2.73 -3.81
N ARG A 245 33.33 -1.48 -4.03
CA ARG A 245 32.83 -0.61 -5.09
C ARG A 245 33.17 -1.15 -6.47
N LEU A 246 34.43 -1.54 -6.71
CA LEU A 246 34.83 -2.18 -7.97
C LEU A 246 34.02 -3.45 -8.21
N GLN A 247 33.80 -4.26 -7.18
CA GLN A 247 33.00 -5.47 -7.33
C GLN A 247 31.57 -5.15 -7.74
N LYS A 248 30.93 -4.23 -7.03
CA LYS A 248 29.55 -3.82 -7.28
C LYS A 248 29.36 -3.29 -8.71
N GLU A 249 30.21 -2.37 -9.15
CA GLU A 249 30.10 -1.73 -10.47
C GLU A 249 30.40 -2.70 -11.63
N ILE A 250 31.18 -3.76 -11.39
CA ILE A 250 31.46 -4.78 -12.42
C ILE A 250 30.31 -5.78 -12.58
N TRP A 251 29.65 -6.17 -11.49
CA TRP A 251 28.72 -7.31 -11.48
C TRP A 251 27.22 -6.94 -11.40
N GLU A 252 26.85 -5.73 -10.96
CA GLU A 252 25.42 -5.35 -10.89
C GLU A 252 24.76 -5.21 -12.27
N ASP A 253 25.52 -4.91 -13.34
CA ASP A 253 24.94 -4.59 -14.65
C ASP A 253 24.77 -5.79 -15.61
N GLU A 254 25.31 -6.97 -15.31
CA GLU A 254 25.20 -8.12 -16.24
C GLU A 254 24.33 -9.27 -15.78
N GLY A 255 23.87 -9.31 -14.52
CA GLY A 255 23.01 -10.42 -14.05
C GLY A 255 23.65 -11.81 -14.19
N VAL A 256 24.94 -11.89 -14.54
CA VAL A 256 25.67 -13.13 -14.70
C VAL A 256 26.50 -13.38 -13.45
N ILE A 257 26.11 -14.40 -12.70
CA ILE A 257 26.95 -15.03 -11.68
C ILE A 257 28.12 -15.68 -12.43
N VAL A 258 29.24 -14.97 -12.59
CA VAL A 258 30.48 -15.55 -13.13
C VAL A 258 31.55 -15.55 -12.05
N GLY A 259 31.96 -16.76 -11.65
CA GLY A 259 32.95 -17.05 -10.62
C GLY A 259 34.41 -16.70 -10.98
N ARG A 260 34.68 -15.50 -11.52
CA ARG A 260 36.06 -15.01 -11.72
C ARG A 260 36.32 -13.79 -10.84
N SER A 261 37.39 -13.84 -10.05
CA SER A 261 37.70 -12.81 -9.05
C SER A 261 38.12 -11.49 -9.69
N LEU A 262 37.79 -10.37 -9.02
CA LEU A 262 38.29 -9.02 -9.35
C LEU A 262 39.81 -9.03 -9.57
N ASP A 263 40.53 -9.80 -8.73
CA ASP A 263 41.97 -9.95 -8.78
C ASP A 263 42.49 -10.44 -10.12
N MET A 264 41.75 -11.34 -10.79
CA MET A 264 42.10 -11.82 -12.12
C MET A 264 42.07 -10.67 -13.14
N PHE A 265 41.05 -9.81 -13.10
CA PHE A 265 40.94 -8.67 -14.01
C PHE A 265 42.00 -7.60 -13.70
N ILE A 266 42.27 -7.33 -12.43
CA ILE A 266 43.37 -6.44 -12.02
C ILE A 266 44.72 -7.00 -12.51
N SER A 267 44.95 -8.31 -12.40
CA SER A 267 46.17 -8.95 -12.90
C SER A 267 46.31 -8.83 -14.43
N LYS A 268 45.22 -9.03 -15.19
CA LYS A 268 45.23 -8.84 -16.64
C LYS A 268 45.48 -7.39 -17.05
N LEU A 269 44.85 -6.44 -16.38
CA LEU A 269 45.08 -5.02 -16.63
C LEU A 269 46.52 -4.62 -16.31
N ARG A 270 47.10 -5.09 -15.21
CA ARG A 270 48.53 -4.87 -14.90
C ARG A 270 49.43 -5.33 -16.04
N LYS A 271 49.26 -6.56 -16.53
CA LYS A 271 50.04 -7.07 -17.68
C LYS A 271 49.89 -6.23 -18.94
N LYS A 272 48.72 -5.64 -19.18
CA LYS A 272 48.47 -4.77 -20.33
C LYS A 272 48.99 -3.34 -20.14
N LEU A 273 49.17 -2.88 -18.90
CA LEU A 273 49.70 -1.57 -18.55
C LEU A 273 51.21 -1.59 -18.26
N GLU A 274 51.80 -2.78 -18.03
CA GLU A 274 53.23 -3.00 -17.79
C GLU A 274 54.15 -2.45 -18.91
N PHE A 275 53.60 -2.18 -20.09
CA PHE A 275 54.33 -1.58 -21.22
C PHE A 275 54.69 -0.10 -21.00
N ASP A 276 54.11 0.56 -19.99
CA ASP A 276 54.47 1.91 -19.57
C ASP A 276 54.83 1.95 -18.07
N PRO A 277 56.08 2.30 -17.71
CA PRO A 277 56.50 2.31 -16.31
C PRO A 277 55.80 3.38 -15.46
N ASN A 278 55.16 4.37 -16.09
CA ASN A 278 54.51 5.50 -15.43
C ASN A 278 53.07 5.22 -14.99
N ILE A 279 52.50 4.06 -15.34
CA ILE A 279 51.13 3.70 -15.03
C ILE A 279 51.10 2.36 -14.30
N LYS A 280 50.67 2.37 -13.04
CA LYS A 280 50.63 1.16 -12.22
C LYS A 280 49.35 1.09 -11.42
N ILE A 281 48.71 -0.07 -11.43
CA ILE A 281 47.62 -0.35 -10.49
C ILE A 281 48.23 -0.90 -9.21
N VAL A 282 48.23 -0.13 -8.13
CA VAL A 282 48.78 -0.54 -6.82
C VAL A 282 47.69 -1.02 -5.87
N VAL A 283 48.05 -1.90 -4.95
CA VAL A 283 47.15 -2.36 -3.88
C VAL A 283 47.30 -1.45 -2.67
N VAL A 284 46.20 -0.86 -2.21
CA VAL A 284 46.14 -0.13 -0.94
C VAL A 284 45.57 -1.06 0.12
N ARG A 285 46.46 -1.59 0.98
CA ARG A 285 46.11 -2.61 1.99
C ARG A 285 44.89 -2.19 2.82
N GLY A 286 43.93 -3.10 2.94
CA GLY A 286 42.70 -2.89 3.70
C GLY A 286 41.65 -1.97 3.06
N LYS A 287 41.93 -1.33 1.91
CA LYS A 287 40.99 -0.42 1.23
C LYS A 287 40.61 -0.89 -0.18
N GLY A 288 41.61 -1.15 -1.03
CA GLY A 288 41.33 -1.53 -2.42
C GLY A 288 42.51 -1.30 -3.35
N TYR A 289 42.25 -0.65 -4.49
CA TYR A 289 43.25 -0.44 -5.54
C TYR A 289 43.30 1.02 -5.95
N LYS A 290 44.45 1.45 -6.45
CA LYS A 290 44.65 2.80 -6.97
C LYS A 290 45.40 2.70 -8.30
N LEU A 291 44.97 3.46 -9.30
CA LEU A 291 45.75 3.66 -10.53
C LEU A 291 46.68 4.85 -10.29
N GLU A 292 47.96 4.56 -10.15
CA GLU A 292 49.01 5.57 -10.06
C GLU A 292 49.48 5.95 -11.47
N ILE A 293 49.45 7.26 -11.74
CA ILE A 293 49.94 7.87 -12.97
C ILE A 293 50.99 8.89 -12.54
N SER A 294 52.27 8.60 -12.80
CA SER A 294 53.34 9.57 -12.66
C SER A 294 53.46 10.38 -13.95
N SER A 295 53.38 11.71 -13.84
CA SER A 295 53.67 12.64 -14.93
C SER A 295 55.17 12.80 -15.15
#